data_AF-A0AA97EFY8-F1
#
_entry.id   AF-A0AA97EFY8-F1
#
_cell.length_a   1.000
_cell.length_b   1.000
_cell.length_c   1.000
_cell.angle_alpha   90.00
_cell.angle_beta   90.00
_cell.angle_gamma   90.00
#
_symmetry.space_group_name_H-M   'P 1'
#
loop_
_entity.id
_entity.type
_entity.pdbx_description
1 polymer ?
#
loop_
_entity_poly.entity_id
_entity_poly.type
_entity_poly.pdbx_seq_one_letter_code
_entity_poly.pdbx_strand_id
1 'polypeptide(L)' 'MHLMVVGSAQDIESIIQNLHLRGFAHINEWSRAMPHSSGKLMRVLTRWVQSQP' A
#
# COMPACT_ATOMS: atom_id res chain seq x y z
N MET A 1 -11.96 -1.22 -7.09
CA MET A 1 -11.41 -0.47 -5.96
C MET A 1 -9.92 -0.36 -6.16
N HIS A 2 -9.38 0.84 -6.20
CA HIS A 2 -7.94 1.09 -6.18
C HIS A 2 -7.59 1.71 -4.83
N LEU A 3 -6.62 1.14 -4.13
CA LEU A 3 -6.15 1.65 -2.84
C LEU A 3 -4.77 2.28 -3.04
N MET A 4 -4.62 3.52 -2.58
CA MET A 4 -3.37 4.25 -2.58
C MET A 4 -3.11 4.78 -1.17
N VAL A 5 -1.87 4.64 -0.71
CA VAL A 5 -1.39 5.23 0.55
C VAL A 5 -0.37 6.31 0.19
N VAL A 6 -0.56 7.52 0.73
CA VAL A 6 0.32 8.67 0.51
C VAL A 6 0.79 9.19 1.86
N GLY A 7 2.09 9.38 2.05
CA GLY A 7 2.65 9.71 3.35
C GLY A 7 4.17 9.87 3.35
N SER A 8 4.74 9.99 4.55
CA SER A 8 6.19 9.78 4.70
C SER A 8 6.55 8.32 4.41
N ALA A 9 7.83 8.03 4.16
CA ALA A 9 8.28 6.65 3.97
C ALA A 9 7.91 5.76 5.17
N GLN A 10 8.06 6.28 6.39
CA GLN A 10 7.77 5.57 7.63
C GLN A 10 6.27 5.29 7.79
N ASP A 11 5.42 6.29 7.55
CA ASP A 11 3.97 6.12 7.67
C ASP A 11 3.45 5.09 6.66
N ILE A 12 3.95 5.12 5.43
CA ILE A 12 3.58 4.19 4.36
C ILE A 12 3.93 2.75 4.76
N GLU A 13 5.16 2.53 5.23
CA GLU A 13 5.61 1.21 5.70
C GLU A 13 4.74 0.71 6.86
N SER A 14 4.50 1.55 7.87
CA SER A 14 3.65 1.17 9.01
C SER A 14 2.21 0.83 8.61
N ILE A 15 1.61 1.58 7.68
CA ILE A 15 0.25 1.31 7.18
C ILE A 15 0.22 -0.01 6.38
N ILE A 16 1.17 -0.22 5.47
CA ILE A 16 1.23 -1.45 4.65
C ILE A 16 1.44 -2.67 5.53
N GLN A 17 2.32 -2.60 6.52
CA GLN A 17 2.54 -3.68 7.48
C GLN A 17 1.26 -3.98 8.28
N ASN A 18 0.56 -2.95 8.76
CA ASN A 18 -0.71 -3.13 9.47
C ASN A 18 -1.79 -3.78 8.60
N LEU A 19 -1.90 -3.38 7.34
CA LEU A 19 -2.84 -3.98 6.38
C LEU A 19 -2.48 -5.45 6.11
N HIS A 20 -1.19 -5.77 6.02
CA HIS A 20 -0.72 -7.13 5.87
C HIS A 20 -1.07 -8.01 7.08
N LEU A 21 -0.83 -7.53 8.30
CA LEU A 21 -1.16 -8.25 9.54
C LEU A 21 -2.67 -8.52 9.69
N ARG A 22 -3.52 -7.71 9.07
CA ARG A 22 -4.98 -7.88 9.06
C ARG A 22 -5.47 -8.77 7.91
N GLY A 23 -4.57 -9.35 7.12
CA GLY A 23 -4.92 -10.17 5.96
C GLY A 23 -5.48 -9.39 4.78
N PHE A 24 -5.36 -8.06 4.77
CA PHE A 24 -5.93 -7.22 3.70
C PHE A 24 -5.15 -7.37 2.39
N ALA A 25 -3.82 -7.39 2.44
CA ALA A 25 -2.94 -7.58 1.28
C ALA A 25 -1.53 -8.02 1.68
N HIS A 26 -0.87 -8.85 0.88
CA HIS A 26 0.56 -9.10 1.06
C HIS A 26 1.38 -7.86 0.70
N ILE A 27 2.50 -7.64 1.40
CA ILE A 27 3.40 -6.49 1.17
C ILE A 27 3.88 -6.42 -0.30
N ASN A 28 4.05 -7.58 -0.94
CA ASN A 28 4.51 -7.70 -2.33
C ASN A 28 3.43 -7.32 -3.37
N GLU A 29 2.17 -7.16 -2.96
CA GLU A 29 1.07 -6.69 -3.82
C GLU A 29 1.03 -5.16 -3.93
N TRP A 30 1.94 -4.47 -3.25
CA TRP A 30 2.08 -3.02 -3.32
C TRP A 30 3.18 -2.64 -4.30
N SER A 31 2.93 -1.61 -5.12
CA SER A 31 3.93 -1.00 -6.00
C SER A 31 5.19 -0.61 -5.22
N ARG A 32 6.30 -0.35 -5.89
CA ARG A 32 7.42 0.37 -5.25
C ARG A 32 6.96 1.76 -4.79
N ALA A 33 7.68 2.35 -3.84
CA ALA A 33 7.46 3.73 -3.44
C ALA A 33 7.71 4.67 -4.63
N MET A 34 6.77 5.58 -4.88
CA MET A 34 6.82 6.54 -5.97
C MET A 34 6.61 7.95 -5.43
N PRO A 35 7.18 8.99 -6.07
CA PRO A 35 6.89 10.37 -5.70
C PRO A 35 5.43 10.72 -6.02
N HIS A 36 4.78 11.45 -5.12
CA HIS A 36 3.45 12.01 -5.31
C HIS A 36 3.53 13.53 -5.52
N SER A 37 2.54 14.12 -6.21
CA SER A 37 2.50 15.55 -6.54
C SER A 37 2.53 16.48 -5.32
N SER A 38 2.19 15.97 -4.14
CA SER A 38 2.26 16.70 -2.87
C SER A 38 3.66 16.77 -2.25
N GLY A 39 4.69 16.25 -2.91
CA GLY A 39 6.05 16.13 -2.37
C GLY A 39 6.25 14.99 -1.38
N LYS A 40 5.21 14.18 -1.15
CA LYS A 40 5.25 12.95 -0.34
C LYS A 40 5.53 11.73 -1.22
N LEU A 41 5.69 10.57 -0.58
CA LEU A 41 5.72 9.29 -1.28
C LEU A 41 4.32 8.69 -1.38
N MET A 42 4.16 7.76 -2.31
CA MET A 42 2.97 6.93 -2.43
C MET A 42 3.31 5.49 -2.78
N ARG A 43 2.44 4.57 -2.37
CA ARG A 43 2.39 3.18 -2.84
C ARG A 43 0.95 2.83 -3.20
N VAL A 44 0.78 2.11 -4.30
CA VAL A 44 -0.53 1.70 -4.83
C VAL A 44 -0.64 0.19 -4.72
N LEU A 45 -1.79 -0.32 -4.30
CA LEU A 45 -2.08 -1.74 -4.34
C LEU A 45 -2.27 -2.15 -5.81
N THR A 46 -1.36 -2.94 -6.35
CA THR A 46 -1.30 -3.27 -7.79
C THR A 46 -2.10 -4.51 -8.16
N ARG A 47 -2.47 -5.34 -7.19
CA ARG A 47 -3.29 -6.53 -7.41
C ARG A 47 -4.52 -6.52 -6.51
N TRP A 48 -5.68 -6.74 -7.12
CA TRP A 48 -6.94 -6.88 -6.40
C TRP A 48 -6.85 -8.10 -5.47
N VAL A 49 -6.94 -7.84 -4.17
CA VAL A 49 -7.14 -8.91 -3.19
C VAL A 49 -8.61 -9.31 -3.27
N GLN A 50 -8.88 -10.19 -4.23
CA GLN A 50 -10.04 -11.05 -4.17
C GLN A 50 -9.57 -12.47 -4.40
N SER A 51 -9.31 -13.16 -3.30
CA SER A 51 -9.26 -14.61 -3.16
C SER A 51 -9.21 -14.87 -1.65
N GLN A 52 -10.17 -15.52 -1.01
CA GLN A 52 -11.09 -16.59 -1.45
C GLN A 52 -12.25 -16.71 -0.39
N PRO A 53 -13.22 -17.64 -0.54
CA PRO A 53 -14.64 -17.53 -0.13
C PRO A 53 -14.96 -17.65 1.36
#